data_AF-A0A7Z0RVI4-F1
#
_entry.id   AF-A0A7Z0RVI4-F1
#
_cell.length_a   1.000
_cell.length_b   1.000
_cell.length_c   1.000
_cell.angle_alpha   90.00
_cell.angle_beta   90.00
_cell.angle_gamma   90.00
#
_symmetry.space_group_name_H-M   'P 1'
#
loop_
_entity.id
_entity.type
_entity.pdbx_description
1 polymer ?
#
loop_
_entity_poly.entity_id
_entity_poly.type
_entity_poly.pdbx_seq_one_letter_code
_entity_poly.pdbx_strand_id
1 'polypeptide(L)'
;MIFELPAPELQDSESLAGCIENRRSVREYANASLSIDVLSQLLWSAQGITGPDQKRATPSAGGLYPLQLKILVQRVSKLEPGIYEYLADSHSLRLTGERVPEGAVQGLGIGDQPWLKEAALVIGVTAKLDDAVRHFESQPPQGARGARYVYMETGALAQNVVSAPLTTCSQALLRPVMSLSTARAAAC
;
A
#
# COMPACT_ATOMS: atom_id res chain seq x y z
N MET A 1 17.24 -8.60 4.89
CA MET A 1 17.82 -7.31 4.49
C MET A 1 16.80 -6.21 4.76
N ILE A 2 17.21 -5.07 5.34
CA ILE A 2 16.36 -3.89 5.57
C ILE A 2 16.92 -2.73 4.74
N PHE A 3 16.04 -1.96 4.11
CA PHE A 3 16.35 -0.79 3.31
C PHE A 3 15.58 0.42 3.88
N GLU A 4 16.28 1.46 4.33
CA GLU A 4 15.65 2.68 4.83
C GLU A 4 15.14 3.55 3.68
N LEU A 5 13.90 4.04 3.80
CA LEU A 5 13.33 4.91 2.78
C LEU A 5 13.75 6.37 3.02
N PRO A 6 13.92 7.16 1.95
CA PRO A 6 14.11 8.60 2.10
C PRO A 6 12.89 9.21 2.80
N ALA A 7 13.11 10.27 3.58
CA ALA A 7 12.00 10.96 4.26
C ALA A 7 10.94 11.44 3.25
N PRO A 8 9.65 11.34 3.60
CA PRO A 8 8.57 11.83 2.74
C PRO A 8 8.61 13.35 2.61
N GLU A 9 8.16 13.85 1.46
CA GLU A 9 8.02 15.28 1.22
C GLU A 9 6.71 15.77 1.85
N LEU A 10 6.80 16.77 2.72
CA LEU A 10 5.67 17.33 3.47
C LEU A 10 5.17 18.67 2.93
N GLN A 11 5.87 19.23 1.94
CA GLN A 11 5.45 20.48 1.30
C GLN A 11 4.61 20.16 0.06
N ASP A 12 3.37 20.64 0.05
CA ASP A 12 2.42 20.37 -1.02
C ASP A 12 2.81 21.14 -2.30
N SER A 13 3.06 20.41 -3.38
CA SER A 13 3.14 20.98 -4.73
C SER A 13 1.77 21.14 -5.41
N GLU A 14 0.75 20.40 -4.95
CA GLU A 14 -0.62 20.40 -5.50
C GLU A 14 -1.64 20.48 -4.35
N SER A 15 -2.74 21.21 -4.56
CA SER A 15 -3.81 21.28 -3.54
C SER A 15 -4.57 19.96 -3.44
N LEU A 16 -5.07 19.62 -2.24
CA LEU A 16 -5.94 18.45 -2.04
C LEU A 16 -7.15 18.43 -2.99
N ALA A 17 -7.74 19.59 -3.26
CA ALA A 17 -8.86 19.71 -4.21
C ALA A 17 -8.45 19.28 -5.63
N GLY A 18 -7.27 19.70 -6.09
CA GLY A 18 -6.68 19.28 -7.37
C GLY A 18 -6.42 17.77 -7.41
N CYS A 19 -5.83 17.20 -6.35
CA CYS A 19 -5.61 15.76 -6.25
C CYS A 19 -6.91 14.96 -6.35
N ILE A 20 -8.00 15.44 -5.76
CA ILE A 20 -9.34 14.81 -5.83
C ILE A 20 -9.93 14.93 -7.23
N GLU A 21 -9.89 16.13 -7.83
CA GLU A 21 -10.42 16.39 -9.17
C GLU A 21 -9.72 15.54 -10.24
N ASN A 22 -8.39 15.45 -10.16
CA ASN A 22 -7.53 14.72 -11.10
C ASN A 22 -7.49 13.20 -10.85
N ARG A 23 -8.07 12.72 -9.75
CA ARG A 23 -8.00 11.30 -9.36
C ARG A 23 -8.65 10.39 -10.40
N ARG A 24 -7.85 9.54 -11.05
CA ARG A 24 -8.34 8.46 -11.95
C ARG A 24 -7.68 7.12 -11.64
N SER A 25 -8.36 6.02 -11.97
CA SER A 25 -7.75 4.69 -11.97
C SER A 25 -7.06 4.48 -13.31
N VAL A 26 -5.74 4.30 -13.28
CA VAL A 26 -4.93 4.10 -14.49
C VAL A 26 -4.46 2.66 -14.57
N ARG A 27 -4.52 2.09 -15.77
CA ARG A 27 -4.19 0.69 -16.10
C ARG A 27 -3.24 0.58 -17.30
N GLU A 28 -2.64 1.70 -17.68
CA GLU A 28 -1.60 1.78 -18.70
C GLU A 28 -0.37 2.33 -17.98
N TYR A 29 0.77 1.64 -18.09
CA TYR A 29 1.97 1.99 -17.33
C TYR A 29 3.15 2.21 -18.26
N ALA A 30 4.00 3.16 -17.90
CA ALA A 30 5.26 3.33 -18.59
C ALA A 30 6.17 2.13 -18.28
N ASN A 31 6.94 1.69 -19.27
CA ASN A 31 8.06 0.78 -19.04
C ASN A 31 9.29 1.53 -18.47
N ALA A 32 9.04 2.34 -17.44
CA ALA A 32 10.06 3.09 -16.71
C ALA A 32 10.17 2.54 -15.28
N SER A 33 11.29 2.83 -14.62
CA SER A 33 11.45 2.55 -13.19
C SER A 33 10.81 3.66 -12.36
N LEU A 34 10.13 3.29 -11.28
CA LEU A 34 9.63 4.24 -10.28
C LEU A 34 10.81 4.76 -9.44
N SER A 35 10.83 6.04 -9.07
CA SER A 35 11.83 6.54 -8.13
C SER A 35 11.57 6.02 -6.72
N ILE A 36 12.64 5.83 -5.95
CA ILE A 36 12.56 5.46 -4.54
C ILE A 36 11.81 6.53 -3.71
N ASP A 37 11.91 7.81 -4.08
CA ASP A 37 11.24 8.90 -3.40
C ASP A 37 9.72 8.82 -3.60
N VAL A 38 9.27 8.48 -4.81
CA VAL A 38 7.84 8.23 -5.07
C VAL A 38 7.33 7.01 -4.30
N LEU A 39 8.09 5.91 -4.26
CA LEU A 39 7.71 4.76 -3.43
C LEU A 39 7.62 5.13 -1.96
N SER A 40 8.60 5.88 -1.44
CA SER A 40 8.59 6.39 -0.07
C SER A 40 7.32 7.19 0.22
N GLN A 41 6.99 8.16 -0.63
CA GLN A 41 5.80 9.00 -0.48
C GLN A 41 4.52 8.17 -0.46
N LEU A 42 4.38 7.21 -1.39
CA LEU A 42 3.19 6.35 -1.47
C LEU A 42 3.00 5.51 -0.20
N LEU A 43 4.08 4.93 0.33
CA LEU A 43 4.02 4.10 1.54
C LEU A 43 3.79 4.93 2.81
N TRP A 44 4.36 6.15 2.85
CA TRP A 44 4.08 7.08 3.93
C TRP A 44 2.61 7.54 3.90
N SER A 45 2.07 7.92 2.75
CA SER A 45 0.64 8.26 2.61
C SER A 45 -0.27 7.08 2.96
N ALA A 46 0.15 5.85 2.67
CA ALA A 46 -0.58 4.65 3.03
C ALA A 46 -0.63 4.40 4.55
N GLN A 47 0.52 4.23 5.20
CA GLN A 47 0.60 3.76 6.59
C GLN A 47 1.74 4.42 7.38
N GLY A 48 2.38 5.46 6.85
CA GLY A 48 3.41 6.21 7.55
C GLY A 48 2.89 6.96 8.77
N ILE A 49 3.77 7.22 9.73
CA ILE A 49 3.45 7.97 10.94
C ILE A 49 3.43 9.46 10.61
N THR A 50 2.37 10.17 11.04
CA THR A 50 2.13 11.59 10.70
C THR A 50 2.11 12.52 11.92
N GLY A 51 2.47 12.02 13.10
CA GLY A 51 2.52 12.82 14.33
C GLY A 51 3.20 12.10 15.50
N PRO A 52 3.32 12.76 16.66
CA PRO A 52 4.09 12.26 17.81
C PRO A 52 3.48 10.99 18.43
N ASP A 53 2.16 10.78 18.29
CA ASP A 53 1.43 9.69 18.96
C ASP A 53 1.50 8.33 18.20
N GLN A 54 2.48 8.14 17.32
CA GLN A 54 2.58 6.95 16.44
C GLN A 54 1.34 6.74 15.55
N LYS A 55 0.51 7.78 15.39
CA LYS A 55 -0.68 7.74 14.54
C LYS A 55 -0.27 7.71 13.08
N ARG A 56 -0.93 6.86 12.31
CA ARG A 56 -0.67 6.67 10.88
C ARG A 56 -1.51 7.60 10.01
N ALA A 57 -1.05 7.82 8.78
CA ALA A 57 -1.73 8.59 7.74
C ALA A 57 -3.13 8.06 7.44
N THR A 58 -3.32 6.73 7.50
CA THR A 58 -4.64 6.11 7.40
C THR A 58 -5.25 5.95 8.79
N PRO A 59 -6.52 6.37 9.00
CA PRO A 59 -7.20 6.18 10.27
C PRO A 59 -7.48 4.70 10.53
N SER A 60 -7.25 4.25 11.77
CA SER A 60 -7.51 2.87 12.19
C SER A 60 -8.43 2.82 13.41
N ALA A 61 -9.41 1.93 13.40
CA ALA A 61 -10.33 1.76 14.51
C ALA A 61 -9.56 1.29 15.77
N GLY A 62 -9.74 2.01 16.88
CA GLY A 62 -9.04 1.70 18.14
C GLY A 62 -7.52 1.91 18.09
N GLY A 63 -6.97 2.49 17.02
CA GLY A 63 -5.52 2.63 16.84
C GLY A 63 -4.80 1.28 16.71
N LEU A 64 -5.50 0.23 16.27
CA LEU A 64 -4.94 -1.13 16.18
C LEU A 64 -3.94 -1.29 15.02
N TYR A 65 -4.12 -0.53 13.95
CA TYR A 65 -3.32 -0.58 12.73
C TYR A 65 -3.08 -2.02 12.22
N PRO A 66 -4.16 -2.80 11.97
CA PRO A 66 -4.06 -4.22 11.63
C PRO A 66 -3.53 -4.47 10.22
N LEU A 67 -3.45 -3.43 9.37
CA LEU A 67 -3.01 -3.54 7.99
C LEU A 67 -1.48 -3.70 7.89
N GLN A 68 -1.06 -4.58 6.99
CA GLN A 68 0.31 -4.83 6.61
C GLN A 68 0.45 -4.69 5.09
N LEU A 69 1.49 -3.97 4.66
CA LEU A 69 1.76 -3.74 3.24
C LEU A 69 2.87 -4.67 2.76
N LYS A 70 2.56 -5.46 1.73
CA LYS A 70 3.52 -6.25 0.97
C LYS A 70 3.69 -5.63 -0.41
N ILE A 71 4.92 -5.34 -0.80
CA ILE A 71 5.23 -4.63 -2.03
C ILE A 71 5.96 -5.61 -2.94
N LEU A 72 5.31 -6.00 -4.03
CA LEU A 72 5.97 -6.71 -5.12
C LEU A 72 6.67 -5.67 -5.99
N VAL A 73 8.00 -5.60 -5.90
CA VAL A 73 8.84 -4.68 -6.66
C VAL A 73 9.29 -5.35 -7.96
N GLN A 74 9.03 -4.70 -9.10
CA GLN A 74 9.54 -5.12 -10.41
C GLN A 74 10.60 -4.14 -10.95
N ARG A 75 10.32 -2.84 -10.86
CA ARG A 75 11.18 -1.77 -11.40
C ARG A 75 11.11 -0.52 -10.51
N VAL A 76 11.84 -0.52 -9.41
CA VAL A 76 12.01 0.65 -8.52
C VAL A 76 13.49 0.96 -8.40
N SER A 77 13.86 2.23 -8.51
CA SER A 77 15.28 2.61 -8.38
C SER A 77 15.83 2.25 -7.00
N LYS A 78 17.09 1.79 -6.97
CA LYS A 78 17.82 1.35 -5.76
C LYS A 78 17.29 0.08 -5.06
N LEU A 79 16.24 -0.56 -5.58
CA LEU A 79 15.71 -1.81 -5.04
C LEU A 79 15.82 -2.95 -6.06
N GLU A 80 16.29 -4.09 -5.58
CA GLU A 80 16.25 -5.32 -6.36
C GLU A 80 14.80 -5.84 -6.48
N PRO A 81 14.40 -6.42 -7.61
CA PRO A 81 13.07 -7.01 -7.75
C PRO A 81 12.83 -8.14 -6.76
N GLY A 82 11.69 -8.13 -6.08
CA GLY A 82 11.37 -9.04 -4.99
C GLY A 82 10.13 -8.60 -4.21
N ILE A 83 9.84 -9.30 -3.11
CA ILE A 83 8.70 -9.01 -2.23
C ILE A 83 9.20 -8.38 -0.94
N TYR A 84 8.75 -7.16 -0.68
CA TYR A 84 9.12 -6.37 0.49
C TYR A 84 7.93 -6.21 1.44
N GLU A 85 8.22 -6.00 2.71
CA GLU A 85 7.26 -5.58 3.73
C GLU A 85 7.60 -4.18 4.21
N TYR A 86 6.62 -3.28 4.23
CA TYR A 86 6.81 -1.94 4.76
C TYR A 86 6.69 -1.93 6.29
N LEU A 87 7.70 -1.36 6.93
CA LEU A 87 7.78 -1.15 8.37
C LEU A 87 7.53 0.33 8.65
N ALA A 88 6.30 0.65 9.09
CA ALA A 88 5.89 2.02 9.34
C ALA A 88 6.75 2.72 10.42
N ASP A 89 7.06 2.00 11.50
CA ASP A 89 7.76 2.53 12.69
C ASP A 89 9.15 3.08 12.37
N SER A 90 9.86 2.44 11.43
CA SER A 90 11.19 2.84 10.99
C SER A 90 11.22 3.42 9.59
N HIS A 91 10.05 3.59 8.96
CA HIS A 91 9.91 4.01 7.57
C HIS A 91 10.89 3.29 6.63
N SER A 92 10.80 1.96 6.59
CA SER A 92 11.75 1.11 5.87
C SER A 92 11.09 -0.09 5.19
N LEU A 93 11.82 -0.75 4.30
CA LEU A 93 11.42 -1.96 3.61
C LEU A 93 12.26 -3.15 4.06
N ARG A 94 11.60 -4.24 4.43
CA ARG A 94 12.25 -5.54 4.70
C ARG A 94 12.05 -6.46 3.50
N LEU A 95 13.12 -7.00 2.94
CA LEU A 95 13.01 -8.06 1.93
C LEU A 95 12.49 -9.35 2.60
N THR A 96 11.37 -9.86 2.09
CA THR A 96 10.67 -11.04 2.64
C THR A 96 10.48 -12.17 1.64
N GLY A 97 10.67 -11.91 0.34
CA GLY A 97 10.63 -12.91 -0.71
C GLY A 97 11.46 -12.49 -1.91
N GLU A 98 11.88 -13.48 -2.69
CA GLU A 98 12.70 -13.28 -3.88
C GLU A 98 11.88 -12.74 -5.07
N ARG A 99 12.56 -12.53 -6.19
CA ARG A 99 11.92 -12.15 -7.46
C ARG A 99 10.84 -13.16 -7.83
N VAL A 100 9.66 -12.64 -8.17
CA VAL A 100 8.54 -13.44 -8.68
C VAL A 100 8.79 -13.77 -10.16
N PRO A 101 8.52 -15.02 -10.63
CA PRO A 101 8.67 -15.38 -12.04
C PRO A 101 7.86 -14.47 -12.97
N GLU A 102 8.36 -14.29 -14.19
CA GLU A 102 7.67 -13.51 -15.21
C GLU A 102 6.27 -14.10 -15.49
N GLY A 103 5.25 -13.24 -15.55
CA GLY A 103 3.85 -13.65 -15.74
C GLY A 103 3.10 -14.07 -14.47
N ALA A 104 3.78 -14.44 -13.37
CA ALA A 104 3.08 -14.81 -12.13
C ALA A 104 2.35 -13.62 -11.47
N VAL A 105 2.77 -12.39 -11.77
CA VAL A 105 2.10 -11.15 -11.33
C VAL A 105 0.67 -11.05 -11.91
N GLN A 106 0.43 -11.55 -13.13
CA GLN A 106 -0.91 -11.52 -13.74
C GLN A 106 -1.90 -12.40 -12.96
N GLY A 107 -1.43 -13.49 -12.36
CA GLY A 107 -2.22 -14.37 -11.51
C GLY A 107 -2.60 -13.80 -10.15
N LEU A 108 -2.09 -12.61 -9.77
CA LEU A 108 -2.48 -11.92 -8.53
C LEU A 108 -3.82 -11.20 -8.63
N GLY A 109 -4.32 -11.00 -9.86
CA GLY A 109 -5.58 -10.36 -10.14
C GLY A 109 -6.76 -11.33 -10.07
N ILE A 110 -7.97 -10.78 -9.83
CA ILE A 110 -9.21 -11.51 -10.05
C ILE A 110 -9.56 -11.40 -11.54
N GLY A 111 -9.56 -12.53 -12.25
CA GLY A 111 -9.77 -12.58 -13.69
C GLY A 111 -8.53 -12.16 -14.49
N ASP A 112 -8.71 -11.91 -15.79
CA ASP A 112 -7.60 -11.47 -16.64
C ASP A 112 -7.34 -9.97 -16.45
N GLN A 113 -6.18 -9.63 -15.91
CA GLN A 113 -5.76 -8.26 -15.59
C GLN A 113 -4.37 -8.00 -16.22
N PRO A 114 -4.28 -7.88 -17.55
CA PRO A 114 -3.00 -7.90 -18.27
C PRO A 114 -2.05 -6.76 -17.87
N TRP A 115 -2.56 -5.63 -17.39
CA TRP A 115 -1.77 -4.49 -16.95
C TRP A 115 -0.94 -4.74 -15.68
N LEU A 116 -1.25 -5.77 -14.88
CA LEU A 116 -0.50 -6.11 -13.67
C LEU A 116 0.98 -6.41 -13.96
N LYS A 117 1.28 -7.07 -15.09
CA LYS A 117 2.65 -7.37 -15.51
C LYS A 117 3.44 -6.11 -15.89
N GLU A 118 2.75 -5.06 -16.31
CA GLU A 118 3.35 -3.80 -16.76
C GLU A 118 3.62 -2.85 -15.60
N ALA A 119 3.00 -3.05 -14.44
CA ALA A 119 3.19 -2.18 -13.28
C ALA A 119 4.65 -2.22 -12.76
N ALA A 120 5.22 -1.07 -12.40
CA ALA A 120 6.55 -1.02 -11.79
C ALA A 120 6.61 -1.71 -10.42
N LEU A 121 5.47 -1.73 -9.71
CA LEU A 121 5.26 -2.46 -8.47
C LEU A 121 3.76 -2.71 -8.23
N VAL A 122 3.45 -3.63 -7.32
CA VAL A 122 2.10 -3.90 -6.81
C VAL A 122 2.11 -3.79 -5.29
N ILE A 123 1.16 -3.05 -4.72
CA ILE A 123 0.98 -2.95 -3.26
C ILE A 123 -0.15 -3.91 -2.87
N GLY A 124 0.22 -5.01 -2.23
CA GLY A 124 -0.71 -5.92 -1.58
C GLY A 124 -1.01 -5.44 -0.16
N VAL A 125 -2.30 -5.35 0.18
CA VAL A 125 -2.74 -5.10 1.55
C VAL A 125 -3.20 -6.41 2.17
N THR A 126 -2.60 -6.73 3.31
CA THR A 126 -2.99 -7.87 4.15
C THR A 126 -3.36 -7.33 5.52
N ALA A 127 -4.07 -8.12 6.33
CA ALA A 127 -4.51 -7.67 7.64
C ALA A 127 -4.61 -8.83 8.62
N LYS A 128 -4.26 -8.57 9.88
CA LYS A 128 -4.53 -9.48 11.00
C LYS A 128 -5.99 -9.33 11.42
N LEU A 129 -6.90 -9.94 10.66
CA LEU A 129 -8.34 -9.80 10.89
C LEU A 129 -8.75 -10.26 12.29
N ASP A 130 -8.14 -11.33 12.79
CA ASP A 130 -8.48 -11.90 14.09
C ASP A 130 -8.25 -10.93 15.25
N ASP A 131 -7.19 -10.11 15.19
CA ASP A 131 -6.89 -9.11 16.20
C ASP A 131 -7.99 -8.04 16.24
N ALA A 132 -8.43 -7.56 15.07
CA ALA A 132 -9.51 -6.59 14.96
C ALA A 132 -10.87 -7.19 15.37
N VAL A 133 -11.17 -8.42 14.95
CA VAL A 133 -12.41 -9.13 15.32
C VAL A 133 -12.49 -9.33 16.82
N ARG A 134 -11.41 -9.79 17.46
CA ARG A 134 -11.33 -10.00 18.91
C ARG A 134 -11.47 -8.68 19.67
N HIS A 135 -10.77 -7.63 19.26
CA HIS A 135 -10.83 -6.34 19.95
C HIS A 135 -12.25 -5.75 19.96
N PHE A 136 -13.01 -5.95 18.89
CA PHE A 136 -14.37 -5.43 18.73
C PHE A 136 -15.46 -6.48 18.97
N GLU A 137 -15.15 -7.59 19.62
CA GLU A 137 -16.08 -8.72 19.75
C GLU A 137 -17.37 -8.36 20.51
N SER A 138 -17.27 -7.45 21.48
CA SER A 138 -18.39 -6.98 22.30
C SER A 138 -19.32 -6.00 21.58
N GLN A 139 -18.93 -5.49 20.40
CA GLN A 139 -19.72 -4.52 19.65
C GLN A 139 -20.73 -5.21 18.72
N PRO A 140 -21.97 -4.71 18.60
CA PRO A 140 -22.95 -5.26 17.68
C PRO A 140 -22.64 -4.86 16.21
N PRO A 141 -22.83 -5.77 15.23
CA PRO A 141 -23.14 -7.19 15.39
C PRO A 141 -21.94 -7.96 15.96
N GLN A 142 -22.19 -8.76 17.00
CA GLN A 142 -21.19 -9.38 17.86
C GLN A 142 -20.14 -10.15 17.04
N GLY A 143 -18.86 -9.88 17.28
CA GLY A 143 -17.73 -10.52 16.57
C GLY A 143 -17.59 -10.18 15.07
N ALA A 144 -18.55 -9.47 14.46
CA ALA A 144 -18.52 -9.20 13.01
C ALA A 144 -18.11 -7.76 12.66
N ARG A 145 -18.08 -6.86 13.65
CA ARG A 145 -17.79 -5.44 13.40
C ARG A 145 -16.31 -5.16 13.12
N GLY A 146 -15.41 -5.89 13.78
CA GLY A 146 -13.95 -5.73 13.60
C GLY A 146 -13.49 -5.87 12.15
N ALA A 147 -13.96 -6.91 11.45
CA ALA A 147 -13.64 -7.11 10.03
C ALA A 147 -14.12 -5.93 9.14
N ARG A 148 -15.27 -5.33 9.46
CA ARG A 148 -15.78 -4.16 8.73
C ARG A 148 -14.87 -2.94 8.89
N TYR A 149 -14.30 -2.74 10.08
CA TYR A 149 -13.32 -1.69 10.31
C TYR A 149 -12.06 -1.87 9.47
N VAL A 150 -11.57 -3.11 9.36
CA VAL A 150 -10.41 -3.44 8.50
C VAL A 150 -10.69 -3.10 7.03
N TYR A 151 -11.89 -3.43 6.52
CA TYR A 151 -12.26 -3.08 5.14
C TYR A 151 -12.36 -1.56 4.93
N MET A 152 -12.94 -0.82 5.87
CA MET A 152 -13.01 0.65 5.79
C MET A 152 -11.61 1.27 5.84
N GLU A 153 -10.74 0.80 6.73
CA GLU A 153 -9.35 1.23 6.82
C GLU A 153 -8.59 0.98 5.52
N THR A 154 -8.81 -0.19 4.91
CA THR A 154 -8.23 -0.53 3.60
C THR A 154 -8.67 0.44 2.51
N GLY A 155 -9.94 0.85 2.51
CA GLY A 155 -10.46 1.85 1.56
C GLY A 155 -9.86 3.24 1.78
N ALA A 156 -9.71 3.67 3.04
CA ALA A 156 -9.04 4.93 3.38
C ALA A 156 -7.56 4.92 2.95
N LEU A 157 -6.86 3.81 3.17
CA LEU A 157 -5.50 3.59 2.69
C LEU A 157 -5.41 3.72 1.16
N ALA A 158 -6.30 3.03 0.45
CA ALA A 158 -6.35 3.07 -1.01
C ALA A 158 -6.55 4.50 -1.53
N GLN A 159 -7.44 5.25 -0.89
CA GLN A 159 -7.68 6.64 -1.26
C GLN A 159 -6.44 7.51 -1.01
N ASN A 160 -5.75 7.35 0.13
CA ASN A 160 -4.52 8.09 0.41
C ASN A 160 -3.44 7.81 -0.64
N VAL A 161 -3.23 6.55 -1.02
CA VAL A 161 -2.21 6.17 -2.03
C VAL A 161 -2.52 6.81 -3.39
N VAL A 162 -3.79 6.80 -3.81
CA VAL A 162 -4.17 7.32 -5.14
C VAL A 162 -4.23 8.86 -5.17
N SER A 163 -4.44 9.51 -4.03
CA SER A 163 -4.46 10.96 -3.88
C SER A 163 -3.15 11.56 -3.39
N ALA A 164 -2.11 10.75 -3.15
CA ALA A 164 -0.81 11.23 -2.72
C ALA A 164 -0.22 12.19 -3.77
N PRO A 165 0.25 13.38 -3.38
CA PRO A 165 0.92 14.29 -4.29
C PRO A 165 2.22 13.62 -4.75
N LEU A 166 2.37 13.46 -6.06
CA LEU A 166 3.60 12.97 -6.68
C LEU A 166 4.27 14.17 -7.34
N THR A 167 5.40 14.61 -6.80
CA THR A 167 6.14 15.80 -7.24
C THR A 167 6.71 15.69 -8.66
N THR A 168 6.67 14.51 -9.29
CA THR A 168 7.05 14.30 -10.70
C THR A 168 5.85 14.18 -11.64
N CYS A 169 5.83 15.07 -12.63
CA CYS A 169 4.86 15.32 -13.70
C CYS A 169 4.58 14.14 -14.67
N SER A 170 4.43 12.91 -14.18
CA SER A 170 3.91 11.78 -14.96
C SER A 170 2.61 11.28 -14.33
N GLN A 171 1.60 12.16 -14.35
CA GLN A 171 0.30 12.04 -13.67
C GLN A 171 -0.63 10.90 -14.15
N ALA A 172 -0.13 9.87 -14.85
CA ALA A 172 -0.94 8.72 -15.23
C ALA A 172 -0.22 7.38 -15.07
N LEU A 173 1.07 7.31 -15.38
CA LEU A 173 1.73 6.05 -15.75
C LEU A 173 2.39 5.28 -14.58
N LEU A 174 2.29 5.78 -13.34
CA LEU A 174 3.05 5.28 -12.18
C LEU A 174 2.19 4.89 -10.97
N ARG A 175 0.85 4.80 -11.13
CA ARG A 175 -0.02 4.46 -10.00
C ARG A 175 0.05 2.96 -9.70
N PRO A 176 0.36 2.56 -8.44
CA PRO A 176 0.45 1.15 -8.09
C PRO A 176 -0.91 0.47 -8.22
N VAL A 177 -0.91 -0.78 -8.67
CA VAL A 177 -2.10 -1.63 -8.56
C VAL A 177 -2.21 -2.09 -7.11
N MET A 178 -3.41 -1.94 -6.56
CA MET A 178 -3.74 -2.39 -5.23
C MET A 178 -4.55 -3.68 -5.36
N SER A 179 -3.98 -4.79 -4.91
CA SER A 179 -4.68 -6.08 -4.85
C SER A 179 -4.98 -6.43 -3.39
N LEU A 180 -6.24 -6.76 -3.12
CA LEU A 180 -6.71 -7.19 -1.81
C LEU A 180 -6.73 -8.72 -1.80
N SER A 181 -5.79 -9.33 -1.09
CA SER A 181 -5.82 -10.77 -0.84
C SER A 181 -6.18 -11.00 0.62
N THR A 182 -7.33 -11.63 0.86
CA THR A 182 -7.64 -12.22 2.17
C THR A 182 -6.82 -13.50 2.32
N ALA A 183 -5.51 -13.37 2.58
CA ALA A 183 -4.72 -14.51 2.97
C ALA A 183 -5.20 -14.96 4.36
N ARG A 184 -6.01 -16.03 4.40
CA ARG A 184 -6.06 -16.88 5.59
C ARG A 184 -4.61 -17.31 5.83
N ALA A 185 -4.06 -16.96 6.99
CA ALA A 185 -2.81 -17.53 7.44
C ALA A 185 -2.98 -19.06 7.41
N ALA A 186 -2.38 -19.71 6.42
CA ALA A 186 -2.13 -21.13 6.50
C ALA A 186 -1.13 -21.31 7.63
N ALA A 187 -1.63 -21.73 8.79
CA ALA A 187 -0.80 -22.16 9.90
C ALA A 187 0.17 -23.24 9.38
N CYS A 188 1.46 -23.08 9.71
CA CYS A 188 2.40 -24.19 9.74
C CYS A 188 1.95 -25.22 10.78
#